data_AF-A0A3D8PK98-F1
#
_entry.id   AF-A0A3D8PK98-F1
#
_cell.length_a   1.000
_cell.length_b   1.000
_cell.length_c   1.000
_cell.angle_alpha   90.00
_cell.angle_beta   90.00
_cell.angle_gamma   90.00
#
_symmetry.space_group_name_H-M   'P 1'
#
loop_
_entity.id
_entity.type
_entity.pdbx_description
1 polymer ?
#
loop_
_entity_poly.entity_id
_entity_poly.type
_entity_poly.pdbx_seq_one_letter_code
_entity_poly.pdbx_strand_id
1 'polypeptide(L)'
;MKKVSFLLLGLILLAACGTAEKESKPAAQMSAVSNNSIELVEVDAPAEEKEVVDIPTERTVDTGPNYPWQNFSTGKIEELQQSGETVYLFSDAEEFEDALVKSVTREYEEHVDVDQTISIFANYLDLFIQEVSPVVDNQEYFDKMQEVEETMIEKEYEQVPDLIEEAKTLRESE
;
A
#
# COMPACT_ATOMS: atom_id res chain seq x y z
N MET A 1 -42.49 -33.08 27.32
CA MET A 1 -41.46 -34.07 27.68
C MET A 1 -40.12 -33.45 27.32
N LYS A 2 -39.27 -33.01 28.28
CA LYS A 2 -38.10 -33.76 28.82
C LYS A 2 -37.26 -34.34 27.66
N LYS A 3 -35.97 -34.07 27.43
CA LYS A 3 -34.79 -33.62 28.24
C LYS A 3 -33.63 -33.44 27.22
N VAL A 4 -32.80 -32.39 27.29
CA VAL A 4 -31.42 -32.33 27.89
C VAL A 4 -30.29 -32.23 26.85
N SER A 5 -29.46 -31.20 27.10
CA SER A 5 -28.09 -30.86 26.69
C SER A 5 -27.14 -31.96 26.19
N PHE A 6 -26.15 -31.56 25.39
CA PHE A 6 -24.75 -31.70 25.80
C PHE A 6 -23.90 -30.51 25.31
N LEU A 7 -23.38 -29.80 26.31
CA LEU A 7 -22.29 -28.82 26.26
C LEU A 7 -20.98 -29.61 26.06
N LEU A 8 -20.05 -29.14 25.21
CA LEU A 8 -18.65 -29.54 25.32
C LEU A 8 -17.74 -28.30 25.25
N LEU A 9 -17.30 -27.89 26.45
CA LEU A 9 -16.17 -27.00 26.68
C LEU A 9 -14.88 -27.73 26.31
N GLY A 10 -14.09 -27.16 25.40
CA GLY A 10 -12.71 -27.57 25.15
C GLY A 10 -11.75 -26.48 25.65
N LEU A 11 -11.29 -26.62 26.89
CA LEU A 11 -10.28 -25.79 27.55
C LEU A 11 -8.94 -26.53 27.45
N ILE A 12 -7.92 -26.00 26.77
CA ILE A 12 -6.55 -26.52 26.82
C ILE A 12 -5.55 -25.38 27.08
N LEU A 13 -5.24 -25.26 28.37
CA LEU A 13 -3.95 -25.01 29.04
C LEU A 13 -2.88 -24.16 28.34
N LEU A 14 -2.60 -23.00 28.95
CA LEU A 14 -1.30 -22.32 28.94
C LEU A 14 -0.21 -23.21 29.56
N ALA A 15 0.98 -23.18 28.96
CA ALA A 15 2.24 -23.47 29.64
C ALA A 15 3.16 -22.26 29.48
N ALA A 16 3.49 -21.64 30.62
CA ALA A 16 4.54 -20.64 30.76
C ALA A 16 5.73 -21.28 31.50
N CYS A 17 6.96 -20.94 31.08
CA CYS A 17 8.18 -20.74 31.89
C CYS A 17 9.44 -21.09 31.07
N GLY A 18 10.44 -20.20 31.08
CA GLY A 18 11.81 -20.62 30.75
C GLY A 18 12.80 -19.54 30.36
N THR A 19 13.06 -18.60 31.27
CA THR A 19 14.38 -18.08 31.68
C THR A 19 15.47 -17.77 30.63
N ALA A 20 15.91 -16.51 30.69
CA ALA A 20 17.07 -15.93 30.01
C ALA A 20 18.43 -16.57 30.35
N GLU A 21 19.30 -16.70 29.34
CA GLU A 21 20.75 -16.88 29.50
C GLU A 21 21.54 -15.90 28.59
N LYS A 22 21.88 -14.76 29.19
CA LYS A 22 23.22 -14.16 29.30
C LYS A 22 24.20 -14.35 28.11
N GLU A 23 24.24 -13.34 27.25
CA GLU A 23 25.29 -13.15 26.26
C GLU A 23 26.68 -12.92 26.86
N SER A 24 27.66 -13.35 26.06
CA SER A 24 29.06 -13.56 26.36
C SER A 24 29.92 -12.30 26.19
N LYS A 25 30.69 -12.00 27.25
CA LYS A 25 32.12 -11.56 27.34
C LYS A 25 32.71 -10.55 26.31
N PRO A 26 33.49 -9.54 26.78
CA PRO A 26 34.04 -8.46 25.95
C PRO A 26 35.31 -8.86 25.20
N ALA A 27 35.49 -8.30 23.99
CA ALA A 27 36.76 -8.29 23.28
C ALA A 27 37.32 -6.85 23.26
N ALA A 28 38.45 -6.69 23.93
CA ALA A 28 39.32 -5.53 23.76
C ALA A 28 40.65 -6.01 23.14
N GLN A 29 41.26 -5.09 22.39
CA GLN A 29 42.66 -5.00 21.94
C GLN A 29 43.01 -5.42 20.51
N MET A 30 43.10 -4.37 19.68
CA MET A 30 44.32 -3.80 19.09
C MET A 30 45.14 -4.58 18.04
N SER A 31 45.38 -3.84 16.95
CA SER A 31 46.59 -3.76 16.10
C SER A 31 46.87 -4.91 15.13
N ALA A 32 46.81 -4.63 13.83
CA ALA A 32 48.00 -4.26 13.04
C ALA A 32 47.68 -4.16 11.53
N VAL A 33 48.29 -3.15 10.92
CA VAL A 33 48.44 -2.80 9.51
C VAL A 33 48.71 -4.00 8.57
N SER A 34 48.10 -3.99 7.37
CA SER A 34 48.84 -4.30 6.14
C SER A 34 48.13 -3.74 4.90
N ASN A 35 48.87 -2.92 4.15
CA ASN A 35 48.51 -2.34 2.86
C ASN A 35 48.15 -3.43 1.85
N ASN A 36 47.02 -3.26 1.16
CA ASN A 36 46.87 -3.78 -0.19
C ASN A 36 46.17 -2.71 -1.02
N SER A 37 46.98 -1.94 -1.77
CA SER A 37 46.48 -1.07 -2.84
C SER A 37 45.76 -1.95 -3.86
N ILE A 38 44.44 -1.92 -3.82
CA ILE A 38 43.59 -2.44 -4.87
C ILE A 38 43.57 -1.37 -5.96
N GLU A 39 44.18 -1.71 -7.09
CA GLU A 39 44.07 -0.97 -8.34
C GLU A 39 42.58 -0.96 -8.73
N LEU A 40 41.94 0.19 -8.56
CA LEU A 40 40.56 0.46 -9.00
C LEU A 40 40.56 0.38 -10.53
N VAL A 41 40.13 -0.77 -11.06
CA VAL A 41 39.66 -0.87 -12.43
C VAL A 41 38.30 -0.20 -12.43
N GLU A 42 38.29 1.06 -12.88
CA GLU A 42 37.09 1.82 -13.22
C GLU A 42 36.46 1.11 -14.43
N VAL A 43 35.60 0.13 -14.14
CA VAL A 43 34.73 -0.47 -15.14
C VAL A 43 33.67 0.56 -15.44
N ASP A 44 33.89 1.30 -16.52
CA ASP A 44 32.97 2.24 -17.14
C ASP A 44 31.68 1.48 -17.47
N ALA A 45 30.74 1.46 -16.52
CA ALA A 45 29.45 0.83 -16.69
C ALA A 45 28.70 1.66 -17.73
N PRO A 46 28.17 1.04 -18.81
CA PRO A 46 27.37 1.77 -19.77
C PRO A 46 26.20 2.42 -19.01
N ALA A 47 26.14 3.75 -19.06
CA ALA A 47 25.00 4.49 -18.55
C ALA A 47 23.74 3.95 -19.21
N GLU A 48 22.92 3.22 -18.44
CA GLU A 48 21.59 2.82 -18.87
C GLU A 48 20.82 4.09 -19.20
N GLU A 49 20.56 4.30 -20.49
CA GLU A 49 19.62 5.30 -20.97
C GLU A 49 18.25 4.88 -20.41
N LYS A 50 17.85 5.48 -19.28
CA LYS A 50 16.50 5.34 -18.74
C LYS A 50 15.54 5.79 -19.85
N GLU A 51 14.75 4.85 -20.35
CA GLU A 51 13.67 5.14 -21.28
C GLU A 51 12.71 6.11 -20.56
N VAL A 52 12.58 7.34 -21.08
CA VAL A 52 11.66 8.33 -20.51
C VAL A 52 10.25 7.86 -20.87
N VAL A 53 9.60 7.21 -19.91
CA VAL A 53 8.18 6.86 -20.02
C VAL A 53 7.38 8.14 -19.81
N ASP A 54 6.67 8.59 -20.84
CA ASP A 54 5.81 9.78 -20.73
C ASP A 54 4.62 9.49 -19.81
N ILE A 55 4.46 10.31 -18.75
CA ILE A 55 3.32 10.23 -17.83
C ILE A 55 2.04 10.63 -18.59
N PRO A 56 1.01 9.76 -18.66
CA PRO A 56 -0.25 10.09 -19.30
C PRO A 56 -0.94 11.28 -18.62
N THR A 57 -1.45 12.21 -19.42
CA THR A 57 -2.20 13.39 -18.94
C THR A 57 -3.67 13.38 -19.35
N GLU A 58 -4.06 12.43 -20.21
CA GLU A 58 -5.44 12.26 -20.68
C GLU A 58 -5.82 10.78 -20.58
N ARG A 59 -7.09 10.54 -20.22
CA ARG A 59 -7.67 9.20 -20.24
C ARG A 59 -8.05 8.84 -21.66
N THR A 60 -8.00 7.55 -21.96
CA THR A 60 -8.56 7.02 -23.21
C THR A 60 -10.03 6.60 -23.05
N VAL A 61 -10.51 6.52 -21.81
CA VAL A 61 -11.91 6.24 -21.45
C VAL A 61 -12.67 7.50 -21.04
N ASP A 62 -13.95 7.56 -21.41
CA ASP A 62 -14.84 8.67 -21.03
C ASP A 62 -15.52 8.40 -19.68
N THR A 63 -15.18 9.20 -18.67
CA THR A 63 -15.82 9.21 -17.34
C THR A 63 -16.80 10.36 -17.16
N GLY A 64 -17.01 11.18 -18.19
CA GLY A 64 -17.78 12.41 -18.10
C GLY A 64 -17.19 13.38 -17.05
N PRO A 65 -18.00 13.97 -16.16
CA PRO A 65 -17.51 14.87 -15.11
C PRO A 65 -17.00 14.14 -13.86
N ASN A 66 -17.02 12.80 -13.84
CA ASN A 66 -16.74 12.00 -12.65
C ASN A 66 -15.34 11.37 -12.73
N TYR A 67 -14.84 10.94 -11.58
CA TYR A 67 -13.64 10.10 -11.50
C TYR A 67 -13.93 8.64 -11.84
N PRO A 68 -12.92 7.83 -12.24
CA PRO A 68 -13.12 6.43 -12.63
C PRO A 68 -13.90 5.59 -11.61
N TRP A 69 -13.55 5.68 -10.32
CA TRP A 69 -14.19 4.93 -9.22
C TRP A 69 -15.64 5.34 -8.93
N GLN A 70 -16.08 6.49 -9.46
CA GLN A 70 -17.45 6.97 -9.35
C GLN A 70 -18.32 6.52 -10.54
N ASN A 71 -17.70 6.10 -11.65
CA ASN A 71 -18.38 5.80 -12.91
C ASN A 71 -18.34 4.31 -13.27
N PHE A 72 -17.27 3.61 -12.90
CA PHE A 72 -17.03 2.22 -13.25
C PHE A 72 -16.83 1.38 -11.99
N SER A 73 -17.33 0.14 -12.01
CA SER A 73 -16.97 -0.87 -11.00
C SER A 73 -15.51 -1.30 -11.15
N THR A 74 -14.88 -1.76 -10.07
CA THR A 74 -13.50 -2.31 -10.09
C THR A 74 -13.25 -3.30 -11.23
N GLY A 75 -14.13 -4.29 -11.42
CA GLY A 75 -13.99 -5.27 -12.51
C GLY A 75 -14.10 -4.68 -13.92
N LYS A 76 -14.76 -3.53 -14.09
CA LYS A 76 -14.80 -2.83 -15.39
C LYS A 76 -13.52 -2.02 -15.62
N ILE A 77 -13.00 -1.40 -14.57
CA ILE A 77 -11.70 -0.72 -14.62
C ILE A 77 -10.61 -1.71 -14.99
N GLU A 78 -10.56 -2.86 -14.32
CA GLU A 78 -9.61 -3.94 -14.61
C GLU A 78 -9.72 -4.40 -16.08
N GLU A 79 -10.93 -4.62 -16.60
CA GLU A 79 -11.16 -4.97 -18.01
C GLU A 79 -10.59 -3.91 -18.97
N LEU A 80 -10.79 -2.63 -18.66
CA LEU A 80 -10.32 -1.51 -19.48
C LEU A 80 -8.79 -1.42 -19.46
N GLN A 81 -8.17 -1.47 -18.29
CA GLN A 81 -6.71 -1.48 -18.13
C GLN A 81 -6.07 -2.66 -18.85
N GLN A 82 -6.65 -3.87 -18.74
CA GLN A 82 -6.18 -5.06 -19.46
C GLN A 82 -6.31 -4.95 -20.98
N SER A 83 -7.22 -4.10 -21.48
CA SER A 83 -7.35 -3.81 -22.91
C SER A 83 -6.39 -2.73 -23.41
N GLY A 84 -5.54 -2.17 -22.54
CA GLY A 84 -4.57 -1.13 -22.85
C GLY A 84 -5.13 0.28 -22.81
N GLU A 85 -6.30 0.47 -22.20
CA GLU A 85 -6.88 1.79 -21.98
C GLU A 85 -6.25 2.45 -20.74
N THR A 86 -6.07 3.77 -20.79
CA THR A 86 -5.69 4.60 -19.63
C THR A 86 -6.93 5.05 -18.89
N VAL A 87 -7.13 4.52 -17.69
CA VAL A 87 -8.30 4.77 -16.83
C VAL A 87 -7.98 5.77 -15.72
N TYR A 88 -6.90 5.55 -14.98
CA TYR A 88 -6.40 6.44 -13.96
C TYR A 88 -5.28 7.34 -14.49
N LEU A 89 -5.23 8.55 -13.95
CA LEU A 89 -4.14 9.50 -14.15
C LEU A 89 -3.52 9.84 -12.80
N PHE A 90 -2.23 10.19 -12.77
CA PHE A 90 -1.62 10.66 -11.52
C PHE A 90 -2.29 11.92 -10.96
N SER A 91 -2.87 12.76 -11.83
CA SER A 91 -3.68 13.92 -11.41
C SER A 91 -4.92 13.56 -10.59
N ASP A 92 -5.32 12.29 -10.54
CA ASP A 92 -6.45 11.82 -9.75
C ASP A 92 -6.09 11.61 -8.28
N ALA A 93 -4.80 11.52 -7.96
CA ALA A 93 -4.27 11.21 -6.64
C ALA A 93 -4.93 12.04 -5.53
N GLU A 94 -4.96 13.36 -5.69
CA GLU A 94 -5.50 14.29 -4.68
C GLU A 94 -6.96 13.98 -4.31
N GLU A 95 -7.80 13.79 -5.32
CA GLU A 95 -9.23 13.55 -5.13
C GLU A 95 -9.50 12.11 -4.68
N PHE A 96 -8.60 11.19 -5.04
CA PHE A 96 -8.71 9.82 -4.60
C PHE A 96 -8.30 9.65 -3.13
N GLU A 97 -7.20 10.28 -2.70
CA GLU A 97 -6.78 10.41 -1.30
C GLU A 97 -7.92 10.94 -0.42
N ASP A 98 -8.56 12.01 -0.87
CA ASP A 98 -9.71 12.61 -0.21
C ASP A 98 -10.91 11.65 -0.13
N ALA A 99 -11.15 10.87 -1.18
CA ALA A 99 -12.22 9.88 -1.21
C ALA A 99 -11.94 8.73 -0.24
N LEU A 100 -10.69 8.28 -0.11
CA LEU A 100 -10.26 7.25 0.84
C LEU A 100 -10.51 7.71 2.28
N VAL A 101 -10.08 8.92 2.65
CA VAL A 101 -10.37 9.48 3.99
C VAL A 101 -11.87 9.60 4.24
N LYS A 102 -12.64 10.09 3.26
CA LYS A 102 -14.10 10.17 3.38
C LYS A 102 -14.75 8.78 3.54
N SER A 103 -14.16 7.74 2.95
CA SER A 103 -14.69 6.37 3.03
C SER A 103 -14.54 5.75 4.43
N VAL A 104 -13.55 6.17 5.21
CA VAL A 104 -13.31 5.62 6.57
C VAL A 104 -13.88 6.50 7.68
N THR A 105 -14.03 7.81 7.41
CA THR A 105 -14.48 8.80 8.42
C THR A 105 -15.97 9.10 8.39
N ARG A 106 -16.70 8.71 7.34
CA ARG A 106 -18.15 8.91 7.30
C ARG A 106 -18.81 8.11 8.42
N GLU A 107 -19.57 8.80 9.28
CA GLU A 107 -20.66 8.18 10.02
C GLU A 107 -21.66 7.71 8.98
N TYR A 108 -21.52 6.47 8.54
CA TYR A 108 -22.42 5.89 7.56
C TYR A 108 -23.84 5.92 8.13
N GLU A 109 -24.77 6.48 7.36
CA GLU A 109 -26.21 6.38 7.61
C GLU A 109 -26.55 4.91 7.93
N GLU A 110 -27.50 4.66 8.84
CA GLU A 110 -27.81 3.39 9.55
C GLU A 110 -27.93 2.09 8.70
N HIS A 111 -27.70 2.14 7.38
CA HIS A 111 -27.92 1.08 6.41
C HIS A 111 -26.74 0.80 5.46
N VAL A 112 -25.58 1.44 5.59
CA VAL A 112 -24.40 1.13 4.74
C VAL A 112 -23.40 0.27 5.50
N ASP A 113 -23.03 -0.87 4.89
CA ASP A 113 -21.96 -1.72 5.40
C ASP A 113 -20.60 -1.06 5.12
N VAL A 114 -19.97 -0.59 6.19
CA VAL A 114 -18.69 0.10 6.19
C VAL A 114 -17.60 -0.82 5.64
N ASP A 115 -17.58 -2.08 6.06
CA ASP A 115 -16.57 -3.05 5.66
C ASP A 115 -16.67 -3.35 4.16
N GLN A 116 -17.89 -3.45 3.63
CA GLN A 116 -18.10 -3.62 2.19
C GLN A 116 -17.62 -2.41 1.40
N THR A 117 -17.94 -1.20 1.86
CA THR A 117 -17.55 0.04 1.17
C THR A 117 -16.04 0.19 1.15
N ILE A 118 -15.39 -0.04 2.28
CA ILE A 118 -13.93 0.06 2.41
C ILE A 118 -13.23 -1.00 1.57
N SER A 119 -13.72 -2.24 1.57
CA SER A 119 -13.19 -3.29 0.69
C SER A 119 -13.25 -2.90 -0.79
N ILE A 120 -14.32 -2.22 -1.22
CA ILE A 120 -14.45 -1.72 -2.60
C ILE A 120 -13.40 -0.62 -2.88
N PHE A 121 -13.21 0.31 -1.94
CA PHE A 121 -12.23 1.40 -2.10
C PHE A 121 -10.78 0.90 -2.08
N ALA A 122 -10.45 -0.11 -1.28
CA ALA A 122 -9.14 -0.76 -1.31
C ALA A 122 -8.85 -1.35 -2.70
N ASN A 123 -9.81 -2.04 -3.31
CA ASN A 123 -9.65 -2.56 -4.68
C ASN A 123 -9.47 -1.44 -5.73
N TYR A 124 -10.16 -0.30 -5.59
CA TYR A 124 -9.89 0.83 -6.48
C TYR A 124 -8.48 1.41 -6.29
N LEU A 125 -7.97 1.38 -5.05
CA LEU A 125 -6.64 1.88 -4.72
C LEU A 125 -5.56 1.00 -5.35
N ASP A 126 -5.69 -0.31 -5.22
CA ASP A 126 -4.83 -1.28 -5.90
C ASP A 126 -4.78 -1.04 -7.43
N LEU A 127 -5.95 -0.89 -8.07
CA LEU A 127 -6.03 -0.62 -9.52
C LEU A 127 -5.39 0.72 -9.93
N PHE A 128 -5.46 1.75 -9.07
CA PHE A 128 -4.77 3.02 -9.30
C PHE A 128 -3.25 2.84 -9.20
N ILE A 129 -2.76 2.17 -8.16
CA ILE A 129 -1.32 1.94 -7.94
C ILE A 129 -0.74 1.13 -9.11
N GLN A 130 -1.41 0.06 -9.52
CA GLN A 130 -0.94 -0.81 -10.60
C GLN A 130 -0.82 -0.09 -11.94
N GLU A 131 -1.73 0.84 -12.23
CA GLU A 131 -1.72 1.59 -13.49
C GLU A 131 -0.74 2.76 -13.48
N VAL A 132 -0.64 3.48 -12.36
CA VAL A 132 0.08 4.76 -12.31
C VAL A 132 1.52 4.61 -11.85
N SER A 133 1.83 3.69 -10.93
CA SER A 133 3.21 3.51 -10.43
C SER A 133 4.25 3.13 -11.49
N PRO A 134 3.94 2.40 -12.59
CA PRO A 134 4.94 2.07 -13.60
C PRO A 134 5.42 3.29 -14.41
N VAL A 135 4.67 4.39 -14.40
CA VAL A 135 4.93 5.56 -15.25
C VAL A 135 5.29 6.81 -14.45
N VAL A 136 5.09 6.84 -13.13
CA VAL A 136 5.43 7.96 -12.25
C VAL A 136 6.61 7.57 -11.34
N ASP A 137 7.69 8.34 -11.38
CA ASP A 137 8.92 8.10 -10.59
C ASP A 137 8.80 8.59 -9.14
N ASN A 138 7.81 8.07 -8.39
CA ASN A 138 7.58 8.41 -6.98
C ASN A 138 7.26 7.14 -6.15
N GLN A 139 8.23 6.24 -6.04
CA GLN A 139 8.00 4.94 -5.39
C GLN A 139 7.59 5.09 -3.92
N GLU A 140 8.14 6.06 -3.18
CA GLU A 140 7.81 6.26 -1.76
C GLU A 140 6.33 6.61 -1.57
N TYR A 141 5.75 7.42 -2.45
CA TYR A 141 4.32 7.69 -2.46
C TYR A 141 3.51 6.41 -2.66
N PHE A 142 3.83 5.61 -3.68
CA PHE A 142 3.08 4.38 -3.97
C PHE A 142 3.23 3.32 -2.88
N ASP A 143 4.40 3.20 -2.26
CA ASP A 143 4.62 2.33 -1.10
C ASP A 143 3.73 2.75 0.07
N LYS A 144 3.61 4.07 0.33
CA LYS A 144 2.71 4.59 1.36
C LYS A 144 1.24 4.36 1.01
N MET A 145 0.86 4.50 -0.25
CA MET A 145 -0.50 4.19 -0.70
C MET A 145 -0.81 2.69 -0.59
N GLN A 146 0.16 1.80 -0.80
CA GLN A 146 0.01 0.36 -0.54
C GLN A 146 -0.24 0.08 0.96
N GLU A 147 0.47 0.77 1.85
CA GLU A 147 0.25 0.68 3.31
C GLU A 147 -1.17 1.14 3.70
N VAL A 148 -1.70 2.17 3.04
CA VAL A 148 -3.11 2.58 3.20
C VAL A 148 -4.07 1.45 2.79
N GLU A 149 -3.83 0.80 1.65
CA GLU A 149 -4.66 -0.31 1.19
C GLU A 149 -4.66 -1.46 2.20
N GLU A 150 -3.49 -1.87 2.68
CA GLU A 150 -3.34 -2.93 3.67
C GLU A 150 -4.08 -2.58 4.97
N THR A 151 -3.91 -1.35 5.47
CA THR A 151 -4.60 -0.83 6.66
C THR A 151 -6.13 -0.90 6.50
N MET A 152 -6.65 -0.59 5.31
CA MET A 152 -8.07 -0.70 4.99
C MET A 152 -8.55 -2.15 4.97
N ILE A 153 -7.75 -3.09 4.44
CA ILE A 153 -8.07 -4.52 4.42
C ILE A 153 -8.06 -5.12 5.83
N GLU A 154 -7.11 -4.70 6.67
CA GLU A 154 -6.95 -5.15 8.07
C GLU A 154 -7.97 -4.52 9.03
N LYS A 155 -8.77 -3.58 8.52
CA LYS A 155 -9.82 -2.86 9.23
C LYS A 155 -9.32 -1.89 10.30
N GLU A 156 -8.11 -1.39 10.12
CA GLU A 156 -7.47 -0.44 11.01
C GLU A 156 -7.80 1.01 10.59
N TYR A 157 -9.11 1.27 10.38
CA TYR A 157 -9.63 2.49 9.72
C TYR A 157 -9.22 3.81 10.40
N GLU A 158 -8.94 3.76 11.70
CA GLU A 158 -8.50 4.92 12.48
C GLU A 158 -7.12 5.45 12.07
N GLN A 159 -6.28 4.61 11.45
CA GLN A 159 -4.93 4.98 11.00
C GLN A 159 -4.90 5.56 9.58
N VAL A 160 -5.93 5.26 8.77
CA VAL A 160 -5.99 5.66 7.34
C VAL A 160 -5.85 7.18 7.13
N PRO A 161 -6.48 8.09 7.92
CA PRO A 161 -6.31 9.52 7.72
C PRO A 161 -4.87 10.00 7.89
N ASP A 162 -4.14 9.48 8.87
CA ASP A 162 -2.75 9.88 9.14
C ASP A 162 -1.82 9.35 8.03
N LEU A 163 -2.02 8.11 7.59
CA LEU A 163 -1.26 7.52 6.48
C LEU A 163 -1.48 8.26 5.16
N ILE A 164 -2.71 8.71 4.88
CA ILE A 164 -3.00 9.53 3.70
C ILE A 164 -2.28 10.89 3.78
N GLU A 165 -2.19 11.51 4.95
CA GLU A 165 -1.46 12.78 5.10
C GLU A 165 0.05 12.60 4.87
N GLU A 166 0.62 11.49 5.32
CA GLU A 166 1.99 11.11 4.98
C GLU A 166 2.17 10.92 3.47
N ALA A 167 1.24 10.21 2.81
CA ALA A 167 1.27 10.01 1.35
C ALA A 167 1.20 11.35 0.59
N LYS A 168 0.29 12.26 1.00
CA LYS A 168 0.17 13.61 0.43
C LYS A 168 1.49 14.36 0.48
N THR A 169 2.18 14.30 1.62
CA THR A 169 3.48 14.95 1.80
C THR A 169 4.53 14.39 0.82
N LEU A 170 4.54 13.08 0.61
CA LEU A 170 5.45 12.42 -0.35
C LEU A 170 5.14 12.82 -1.80
N ARG A 171 3.85 12.84 -2.17
CA ARG A 171 3.40 13.27 -3.51
C ARG A 171 3.79 14.71 -3.83
N GLU A 172 3.69 15.61 -2.86
CA GLU A 172 3.97 17.05 -3.04
C GLU A 172 5.46 17.40 -2.97
N SER A 173 6.31 16.46 -2.57
CA SER A 173 7.74 16.69 -2.39
C SER A 173 8.58 16.63 -3.68
N GLU A 174 7.94 16.32 -4.82
CA GLU A 174 8.57 16.19 -6.15
C GLU A 174 8.43 17.43 -7.06
#